data_AF-A0A7V4QQY5-F1
#
_entry.id   AF-A0A7V4QQY5-F1
#
_cell.length_a   1.000
_cell.length_b   1.000
_cell.length_c   1.000
_cell.angle_alpha   90.00
_cell.angle_beta   90.00
_cell.angle_gamma   90.00
#
_symmetry.space_group_name_H-M   'P 1'
#
loop_
_entity.id
_entity.type
_entity.pdbx_description
1 polymer ?
#
loop_
_entity_poly.entity_id
_entity_poly.type
_entity_poly.pdbx_seq_one_letter_code
_entity_poly.pdbx_strand_id
1 'polypeptide(L)'
;MKLIIFLFFLFSCTPSPQHLLKQAIKEEQKQNYSSAEQKYMTIIVKHSKNELVCEAKYRLALLYKDVYKDFLQAQLWFSEIINNHKDTKFHRLAQIGLLESPDYLGIIDGNRISIGDVESLGKNMRFFTEYKKLDYDLYISTTRLYAGDKVIRQYVKYYYKDGEEIKESDYNLKTKNSDKYTVVLKLPIRKNNSWTTKKEGKVVIYTIFDTNLTVKVKKGYVFENCIKVMEQNKGEKGVRFLYYAPNKGCVKITTASIFDLYKEYTVMEVVD
;
A
#
# COMPACT_ATOMS: atom_id res chain seq x y z
N MET A 1 15.86 -65.10 -25.96
CA MET A 1 15.97 -63.98 -25.01
C MET A 1 16.08 -62.68 -25.81
N LYS A 2 14.98 -61.92 -25.94
CA LYS A 2 15.01 -60.54 -26.47
C LYS A 2 14.14 -59.70 -25.54
N LEU A 3 14.81 -59.01 -24.62
CA LEU A 3 14.20 -58.05 -23.71
C LEU A 3 13.94 -56.78 -24.54
N ILE A 4 12.70 -56.60 -25.00
CA ILE A 4 12.26 -55.33 -25.60
C ILE A 4 12.02 -54.36 -24.44
N ILE A 5 12.97 -53.46 -24.22
CA ILE A 5 12.82 -52.35 -23.28
C ILE A 5 11.84 -51.36 -23.91
N PHE A 6 10.59 -51.38 -23.42
CA PHE A 6 9.58 -50.41 -23.75
C PHE A 6 9.89 -49.11 -23.00
N LEU A 7 10.59 -48.18 -23.68
CA LEU A 7 10.86 -46.86 -23.14
C LEU A 7 9.57 -46.02 -23.24
N PHE A 8 8.73 -46.09 -22.21
CA PHE A 8 7.58 -45.19 -22.07
C PHE A 8 8.10 -43.78 -21.74
N PHE A 9 8.31 -42.96 -22.77
CA PHE A 9 8.33 -41.51 -22.60
C PHE A 9 6.91 -41.06 -22.20
N LEU A 10 6.65 -40.99 -20.90
CA LEU A 10 5.51 -40.24 -20.38
C LEU A 10 5.77 -38.76 -20.65
N PHE A 11 5.44 -38.30 -21.86
CA PHE A 11 5.22 -36.89 -22.11
C PHE A 11 4.06 -36.47 -21.20
N SER A 12 4.38 -35.90 -20.05
CA SER A 12 3.38 -35.16 -19.28
C SER A 12 2.92 -34.01 -20.16
N CYS A 13 1.77 -34.19 -20.82
CA CYS A 13 1.10 -33.13 -21.55
C CYS A 13 0.66 -32.08 -20.52
N THR A 14 1.56 -31.17 -20.16
CA THR A 14 1.20 -29.99 -19.40
C THR A 14 0.17 -29.23 -20.23
N PRO A 15 -1.03 -28.95 -19.69
CA PRO A 15 -2.05 -28.24 -20.44
C PRO A 15 -1.50 -26.90 -20.95
N SER A 16 -2.02 -26.42 -22.07
CA SER A 16 -1.55 -25.15 -22.64
C SER A 16 -1.66 -24.01 -21.62
N PRO A 17 -0.75 -23.02 -21.64
CA PRO A 17 -0.78 -21.91 -20.69
C PRO A 17 -2.09 -21.11 -20.77
N GLN A 18 -2.72 -21.01 -21.95
CA GLN A 18 -4.04 -20.40 -22.12
C GLN A 18 -5.12 -21.16 -21.33
N HIS A 19 -5.11 -22.49 -21.42
CA HIS A 19 -6.07 -23.34 -20.72
C HIS A 19 -5.85 -23.28 -19.21
N LEU A 20 -4.59 -23.34 -18.76
CA LEU A 20 -4.23 -23.19 -17.34
C LEU A 20 -4.70 -21.84 -16.79
N LEU A 21 -4.49 -20.74 -17.51
CA LEU A 21 -4.89 -19.40 -17.07
C LEU A 21 -6.40 -19.31 -16.92
N LYS A 22 -7.16 -19.79 -17.93
CA LYS A 22 -8.63 -19.80 -17.88
C LYS A 22 -9.15 -20.63 -16.71
N GLN A 23 -8.53 -21.78 -16.44
CA GLN A 23 -8.89 -22.59 -15.29
C GLN A 23 -8.53 -21.91 -13.96
N ALA A 24 -7.36 -21.28 -13.86
CA ALA A 24 -6.94 -20.56 -12.66
C ALA A 24 -7.95 -19.46 -12.30
N ILE A 25 -8.34 -18.63 -13.27
CA ILE A 25 -9.35 -17.58 -13.09
C ILE A 25 -10.71 -18.17 -12.68
N LYS A 26 -11.10 -19.31 -13.24
CA LYS A 26 -12.35 -19.99 -12.83
C LYS A 26 -12.27 -20.51 -11.39
N GLU A 27 -11.13 -21.00 -10.95
CA GLU A 27 -10.92 -21.41 -9.57
C GLU A 27 -10.90 -20.20 -8.61
N GLU A 28 -10.31 -19.05 -9.00
CA GLU A 28 -10.40 -17.80 -8.24
C GLU A 28 -11.85 -17.36 -8.03
N GLN A 29 -12.67 -17.39 -9.09
CA GLN A 29 -14.09 -17.02 -9.04
C GLN A 29 -14.89 -17.94 -8.10
N LYS A 30 -14.46 -19.20 -7.96
CA LYS A 30 -15.03 -20.17 -7.02
C LYS A 30 -14.40 -20.11 -5.63
N GLN A 31 -13.49 -19.17 -5.39
CA GLN A 31 -12.71 -19.03 -4.15
C GLN A 31 -11.83 -20.25 -3.83
N ASN A 32 -11.51 -21.08 -4.84
CA ASN A 32 -10.57 -22.19 -4.71
C ASN A 32 -9.13 -21.69 -4.95
N TYR A 33 -8.66 -20.84 -4.04
CA TYR A 33 -7.42 -20.08 -4.21
C TYR A 33 -6.17 -20.96 -4.29
N SER A 34 -6.12 -22.06 -3.52
CA SER A 34 -5.01 -23.02 -3.59
C SER A 34 -4.89 -23.65 -4.98
N SER A 35 -6.02 -24.00 -5.61
CA SER A 35 -6.01 -24.57 -6.96
C SER A 35 -5.70 -23.54 -8.05
N ALA A 36 -6.08 -22.27 -7.83
CA ALA A 36 -5.70 -21.16 -8.71
C ALA A 36 -4.19 -20.88 -8.63
N GLU A 37 -3.64 -20.77 -7.43
CA GLU A 37 -2.22 -20.57 -7.15
C GLU A 37 -1.35 -21.63 -7.83
N GLN A 38 -1.68 -22.92 -7.67
CA GLN A 38 -0.96 -24.01 -8.33
C GLN A 38 -0.91 -23.86 -9.85
N LYS A 39 -2.01 -23.40 -10.47
CA LYS A 39 -2.08 -23.19 -11.92
C LYS A 39 -1.26 -21.98 -12.36
N TYR A 40 -1.29 -20.86 -11.62
CA TYR A 40 -0.40 -19.73 -11.90
C TYR A 40 1.06 -20.10 -11.78
N MET A 41 1.44 -20.79 -10.70
CA MET A 41 2.80 -21.30 -10.52
C MET A 41 3.21 -22.24 -11.64
N THR A 42 2.30 -23.10 -12.12
CA THR A 42 2.57 -23.96 -13.28
C THR A 42 2.86 -23.14 -14.54
N ILE A 43 2.09 -22.08 -14.81
CA ILE A 43 2.36 -21.17 -15.94
C ILE A 43 3.73 -20.52 -15.78
N ILE A 44 4.03 -19.97 -14.60
CA ILE A 44 5.28 -19.25 -14.31
C ILE A 44 6.50 -20.16 -14.48
N VAL A 45 6.44 -21.39 -13.97
CA VAL A 45 7.58 -22.31 -13.92
C VAL A 45 7.73 -23.10 -15.21
N LYS A 46 6.64 -23.68 -15.74
CA LYS A 46 6.69 -24.59 -16.90
C LYS A 46 6.58 -23.87 -18.24
N HIS A 47 6.00 -22.67 -18.25
CA HIS A 47 5.81 -21.86 -19.44
C HIS A 47 6.50 -20.49 -19.32
N SER A 48 7.68 -20.44 -18.69
CA SER A 48 8.37 -19.20 -18.27
C SER A 48 8.65 -18.16 -19.36
N LYS A 49 8.67 -18.56 -20.64
CA LYS A 49 8.86 -17.66 -21.80
C LYS A 49 7.55 -17.20 -22.45
N ASN A 50 6.40 -17.67 -21.97
CA ASN A 50 5.10 -17.36 -22.55
C ASN A 50 4.62 -15.96 -22.11
N GLU A 51 3.92 -15.26 -23.00
CA GLU A 51 3.38 -13.91 -22.73
C GLU A 51 2.42 -13.86 -21.52
N LEU A 52 1.76 -14.98 -21.21
CA LEU A 52 0.80 -15.09 -20.10
C LEU A 52 1.47 -15.17 -18.72
N VAL A 53 2.80 -15.35 -18.67
CA VAL A 53 3.54 -15.38 -17.40
C VAL A 53 3.36 -14.09 -16.61
N CYS A 54 3.33 -12.94 -17.30
CA CYS A 54 3.15 -11.65 -16.63
C CYS A 54 1.77 -11.55 -15.96
N GLU A 55 0.71 -12.01 -16.65
CA GLU A 55 -0.63 -12.07 -16.05
C GLU A 55 -0.69 -13.05 -14.88
N ALA A 56 -0.08 -14.23 -15.02
CA ALA A 56 -0.04 -15.23 -13.95
C ALA A 56 0.69 -14.71 -12.71
N LYS A 57 1.85 -14.04 -12.87
CA LYS A 57 2.57 -13.37 -11.76
C LYS A 57 1.70 -12.30 -11.11
N TYR A 58 1.00 -11.48 -11.91
CA TYR A 58 0.18 -10.39 -11.39
C TYR A 58 -0.99 -10.91 -10.56
N ARG A 59 -1.71 -11.92 -11.07
CA ARG A 59 -2.83 -12.54 -10.35
C ARG A 59 -2.37 -13.28 -9.10
N LEU A 60 -1.23 -13.97 -9.17
CA LEU A 60 -0.63 -14.59 -7.99
C LEU A 60 -0.26 -13.56 -6.92
N ALA A 61 0.31 -12.42 -7.31
CA ALA A 61 0.58 -11.31 -6.39
C ALA A 61 -0.69 -10.78 -5.72
N LEU A 62 -1.79 -10.66 -6.47
CA LEU A 62 -3.10 -10.28 -5.92
C LEU A 62 -3.64 -11.32 -4.93
N LEU A 63 -3.47 -12.63 -5.17
CA LEU A 63 -3.84 -13.66 -4.18
C LEU A 63 -3.08 -13.47 -2.86
N TYR A 64 -1.76 -13.27 -2.92
CA TYR A 64 -0.97 -13.02 -1.72
C TYR A 64 -1.38 -11.73 -0.99
N LYS A 65 -1.64 -10.64 -1.72
CA LYS A 65 -2.06 -9.35 -1.15
C LYS A 65 -3.48 -9.40 -0.55
N ASP A 66 -4.43 -9.91 -1.31
CA ASP A 66 -5.86 -9.72 -1.03
C ASP A 66 -6.48 -10.90 -0.27
N VAL A 67 -5.99 -12.12 -0.50
CA VAL A 67 -6.50 -13.34 0.14
C VAL A 67 -5.62 -13.75 1.31
N TYR A 68 -4.34 -14.02 1.07
CA TYR A 68 -3.44 -14.59 2.08
C TYR A 68 -2.89 -13.55 3.05
N LYS A 69 -2.95 -12.26 2.70
CA LYS A 69 -2.36 -11.15 3.47
C LYS A 69 -0.85 -11.32 3.69
N ASP A 70 -0.19 -12.05 2.79
CA ASP A 70 1.26 -12.19 2.74
C ASP A 70 1.84 -11.09 1.85
N PHE A 71 2.04 -9.91 2.45
CA PHE A 71 2.54 -8.75 1.72
C PHE A 71 3.97 -8.95 1.22
N LEU A 72 4.78 -9.78 1.89
CA LEU A 72 6.14 -10.07 1.44
C LEU A 72 6.12 -10.82 0.12
N GLN A 73 5.33 -11.88 0.01
CA GLN A 73 5.17 -12.62 -1.24
C GLN A 73 4.55 -11.74 -2.34
N ALA A 74 3.54 -10.95 -2.00
CA ALA A 74 2.95 -10.01 -2.95
C ALA A 74 3.99 -9.02 -3.51
N GLN A 75 4.81 -8.40 -2.63
CA GLN A 75 5.89 -7.50 -3.01
C GLN A 75 6.92 -8.17 -3.94
N LEU A 76 7.30 -9.41 -3.67
CA LEU A 76 8.23 -10.17 -4.51
C LEU A 76 7.68 -10.33 -5.93
N TRP A 77 6.43 -10.77 -6.07
CA TRP A 77 5.80 -10.97 -7.37
C TRP A 77 5.56 -9.65 -8.12
N PHE A 78 5.15 -8.58 -7.43
CA PHE A 78 5.02 -7.26 -8.07
C PHE A 78 6.39 -6.73 -8.52
N SER A 79 7.43 -6.85 -7.70
CA SER A 79 8.78 -6.41 -8.04
C SER A 79 9.33 -7.16 -9.26
N GLU A 80 9.07 -8.45 -9.34
CA GLU A 80 9.43 -9.30 -10.49
C GLU A 80 8.78 -8.80 -11.80
N ILE A 81 7.53 -8.35 -11.75
CA ILE A 81 6.84 -7.74 -12.90
C ILE A 81 7.46 -6.39 -13.25
N ILE A 82 7.70 -5.54 -12.25
CA ILE A 82 8.26 -4.20 -12.44
C ILE A 82 9.65 -4.28 -13.10
N ASN A 83 10.48 -5.23 -12.67
CA ASN A 83 11.85 -5.37 -13.14
C ASN A 83 11.93 -6.01 -14.52
N ASN A 84 11.12 -7.04 -14.79
CA ASN A 84 11.30 -7.92 -15.96
C ASN A 84 10.24 -7.76 -17.05
N HIS A 85 9.16 -7.01 -16.83
CA HIS A 85 8.02 -6.93 -17.75
C HIS A 85 7.54 -5.48 -18.01
N LYS A 86 8.47 -4.56 -18.30
CA LYS A 86 8.24 -3.10 -18.42
C LYS A 86 7.25 -2.69 -19.52
N ASP A 87 7.21 -3.44 -20.62
CA ASP A 87 6.38 -3.10 -21.79
C ASP A 87 4.95 -3.67 -21.72
N THR A 88 4.54 -4.18 -20.55
CA THR A 88 3.23 -4.80 -20.35
C THR A 88 2.29 -3.89 -19.57
N LYS A 89 0.98 -3.99 -19.80
CA LYS A 89 -0.04 -3.32 -18.97
C LYS A 89 0.10 -3.65 -17.47
N PHE A 90 0.66 -4.81 -17.14
CA PHE A 90 0.86 -5.25 -15.76
C PHE A 90 2.01 -4.53 -15.07
N HIS A 91 2.94 -3.90 -15.80
CA HIS A 91 4.01 -3.10 -15.20
C HIS A 91 3.44 -2.02 -14.28
N ARG A 92 2.50 -1.22 -14.83
CA ARG A 92 1.86 -0.14 -14.08
C ARG A 92 0.99 -0.68 -12.94
N LEU A 93 0.22 -1.73 -13.20
CA LEU A 93 -0.62 -2.36 -12.18
C LEU A 93 0.21 -2.93 -11.02
N ALA A 94 1.40 -3.46 -11.30
CA ALA A 94 2.31 -3.99 -10.30
C ALA A 94 2.96 -2.89 -9.45
N GLN A 95 3.30 -1.73 -10.02
CA GLN A 95 3.76 -0.57 -9.24
C GLN A 95 2.73 -0.16 -8.18
N ILE A 96 1.46 -0.17 -8.56
CA ILE A 96 0.35 0.17 -7.64
C ILE A 96 0.15 -0.94 -6.61
N GLY A 97 0.16 -2.19 -7.06
CA GLY A 97 0.09 -3.35 -6.17
C GLY A 97 1.20 -3.35 -5.12
N LEU A 98 2.42 -2.92 -5.48
CA LEU A 98 3.55 -2.77 -4.58
C LEU A 98 3.29 -1.70 -3.51
N LEU A 99 2.77 -0.53 -3.90
CA LEU A 99 2.36 0.54 -2.99
C LEU A 99 1.17 0.15 -2.09
N GLU A 100 0.39 -0.86 -2.49
CA GLU A 100 -0.74 -1.41 -1.75
C GLU A 100 -0.39 -2.67 -0.93
N SER A 101 0.89 -3.07 -0.87
CA SER A 101 1.33 -4.29 -0.19
C SER A 101 2.34 -4.00 0.93
N PRO A 102 1.91 -3.60 2.13
CA PRO A 102 0.57 -3.10 2.45
C PRO A 102 0.43 -1.60 2.11
N ASP A 103 -0.81 -1.10 2.06
CA ASP A 103 -1.06 0.35 2.00
C ASP A 103 -0.91 0.97 3.39
N TYR A 104 0.22 1.62 3.65
CA TYR A 104 0.46 2.25 4.95
C TYR A 104 -0.34 3.54 5.17
N LEU A 105 -0.78 4.23 4.11
CA LEU A 105 -1.54 5.47 4.27
C LEU A 105 -3.04 5.22 4.46
N GLY A 106 -3.50 3.97 4.30
CA GLY A 106 -4.91 3.60 4.40
C GLY A 106 -5.72 4.09 3.20
N ILE A 107 -5.08 4.37 2.06
CA ILE A 107 -5.73 4.88 0.83
C ILE A 107 -6.30 3.69 0.05
N ILE A 108 -7.28 3.06 0.67
CA ILE A 108 -8.01 1.88 0.18
C ILE A 108 -9.47 2.28 0.03
N ASP A 109 -10.13 1.71 -0.99
CA ASP A 109 -11.54 2.01 -1.24
C ASP A 109 -12.42 1.69 -0.02
N GLY A 110 -13.27 2.64 0.37
CA GLY A 110 -14.16 2.51 1.52
C GLY A 110 -13.49 2.57 2.90
N ASN A 111 -12.16 2.73 2.97
CA ASN A 111 -11.48 2.83 4.27
C ASN A 111 -11.89 4.12 5.02
N ARG A 112 -12.00 3.99 6.35
CA ARG A 112 -12.41 5.07 7.27
C ARG A 112 -11.46 5.11 8.46
N ILE A 113 -11.03 6.32 8.80
CA ILE A 113 -10.10 6.54 9.90
C ILE A 113 -10.56 7.75 10.69
N SER A 114 -10.73 7.57 12.00
CA SER A 114 -10.92 8.66 12.95
C SER A 114 -9.71 8.79 13.85
N ILE A 115 -9.01 9.93 13.75
CA ILE A 115 -7.91 10.28 14.66
C ILE A 115 -8.34 11.46 15.53
N GLY A 116 -8.27 11.28 16.85
CA GLY A 116 -8.75 12.24 17.85
C GLY A 116 -7.63 12.75 18.73
N ASP A 117 -7.85 13.89 19.37
CA ASP A 117 -6.95 14.38 20.42
C ASP A 117 -6.81 13.35 21.54
N VAL A 118 -5.59 13.17 22.04
CA VAL A 118 -5.27 12.10 22.99
C VAL A 118 -5.82 12.36 24.40
N GLU A 119 -6.12 13.61 24.74
CA GLU A 119 -6.59 14.01 26.08
C GLU A 119 -8.04 13.62 26.30
N SER A 120 -8.89 13.87 25.32
CA SER A 120 -10.32 13.57 25.38
C SER A 120 -10.73 12.32 24.58
N LEU A 121 -9.76 11.67 23.91
CA LEU A 121 -9.97 10.55 22.97
C LEU A 121 -10.92 10.95 21.83
N GLY A 122 -10.68 12.14 21.27
CA GLY A 122 -11.43 12.67 20.12
C GLY A 122 -12.83 13.21 20.44
N LYS A 123 -13.21 13.30 21.72
CA LYS A 123 -14.46 13.94 22.14
C LYS A 123 -14.42 15.45 21.88
N ASN A 124 -13.28 16.09 22.07
CA ASN A 124 -13.10 17.52 21.87
C ASN A 124 -12.73 17.84 20.43
N MET A 125 -11.79 17.11 19.83
CA MET A 125 -11.35 17.31 18.46
C MET A 125 -11.02 15.98 17.77
N ARG A 126 -11.59 15.75 16.58
CA ARG A 126 -11.22 14.60 15.75
C ARG A 126 -11.23 14.93 14.27
N PHE A 127 -10.31 14.34 13.52
CA PHE A 127 -10.43 14.21 12.08
C PHE A 127 -11.08 12.87 11.76
N PHE A 128 -12.02 12.89 10.83
CA PHE A 128 -12.61 11.69 10.25
C PHE A 128 -12.38 11.72 8.75
N THR A 129 -11.67 10.74 8.23
CA THR A 129 -11.30 10.64 6.82
C THR A 129 -11.95 9.41 6.21
N GLU A 130 -12.57 9.60 5.05
CA GLU A 130 -13.12 8.52 4.22
C GLU A 130 -12.39 8.53 2.87
N TYR A 131 -12.04 7.34 2.37
CA TYR A 131 -11.40 7.17 1.07
C TYR A 131 -12.36 6.50 0.08
N LYS A 132 -12.30 6.95 -1.17
CA LYS A 132 -13.01 6.34 -2.29
C LYS A 132 -12.07 6.19 -3.48
N LYS A 133 -12.07 5.03 -4.11
CA LYS A 133 -11.36 4.77 -5.36
C LYS A 133 -12.13 5.38 -6.53
N LEU A 134 -11.43 6.14 -7.36
CA LEU A 134 -11.97 6.72 -8.60
C LEU A 134 -11.43 6.01 -9.84
N ASP A 135 -10.22 5.48 -9.76
CA ASP A 135 -9.56 4.73 -10.83
C ASP A 135 -8.53 3.75 -10.23
N TYR A 136 -7.87 2.94 -11.07
CA TYR A 136 -6.92 1.92 -10.64
C TYR A 136 -5.76 2.49 -9.77
N ASP A 137 -5.32 3.74 -10.02
CA ASP A 137 -4.27 4.46 -9.28
C ASP A 137 -4.73 5.77 -8.62
N LEU A 138 -6.01 6.12 -8.70
CA LEU A 138 -6.56 7.40 -8.22
C LEU A 138 -7.60 7.18 -7.14
N TYR A 139 -7.40 7.89 -6.03
CA TYR A 139 -8.31 7.91 -4.89
C TYR A 139 -8.65 9.34 -4.51
N ILE A 140 -9.82 9.53 -3.90
CA ILE A 140 -10.24 10.78 -3.29
C ILE A 140 -10.45 10.54 -1.80
N SER A 141 -10.03 11.49 -0.96
CA SER A 141 -10.40 11.53 0.44
C SER A 141 -11.35 12.68 0.73
N THR A 142 -12.25 12.46 1.68
CA THR A 142 -13.00 13.53 2.34
C THR A 142 -12.65 13.48 3.82
N THR A 143 -12.01 14.53 4.32
CA THR A 143 -11.65 14.66 5.74
C THR A 143 -12.52 15.73 6.39
N ARG A 144 -13.23 15.37 7.46
CA ARG A 144 -14.02 16.28 8.29
C ARG A 144 -13.32 16.51 9.62
N LEU A 145 -13.11 17.76 9.98
CA LEU A 145 -12.63 18.17 11.30
C LEU A 145 -13.83 18.48 12.19
N TYR A 146 -13.92 17.77 13.31
CA TYR A 146 -14.95 17.96 14.33
C TYR A 146 -14.38 18.73 15.52
N ALA A 147 -15.19 19.63 16.08
CA ALA A 147 -15.03 20.20 17.42
C ALA A 147 -16.26 19.81 18.25
N GLY A 148 -16.11 18.91 19.22
CA GLY A 148 -17.25 18.19 19.80
C GLY A 148 -17.93 17.33 18.73
N ASP A 149 -19.23 17.51 18.58
CA ASP A 149 -20.03 16.84 17.54
C ASP A 149 -20.25 17.70 16.28
N LYS A 150 -19.71 18.93 16.26
CA LYS A 150 -19.89 19.86 15.14
C LYS A 150 -18.75 19.71 14.13
N VAL A 151 -19.10 19.53 12.85
CA VAL A 151 -18.14 19.66 11.75
C VAL A 151 -17.80 21.14 11.58
N ILE A 152 -16.54 21.50 11.74
CA ILE A 152 -16.08 22.89 11.58
C ILE A 152 -15.37 23.13 10.26
N ARG A 153 -14.77 22.09 9.66
CA ARG A 153 -14.10 22.14 8.36
C ARG A 153 -14.21 20.82 7.63
N GLN A 154 -14.21 20.90 6.30
CA GLN A 154 -14.11 19.74 5.42
C GLN A 154 -13.01 19.99 4.38
N TYR A 155 -12.21 18.97 4.13
CA TYR A 155 -11.12 18.96 3.17
C TYR A 155 -11.34 17.84 2.17
N VAL A 156 -10.96 18.08 0.92
CA VAL A 156 -10.94 17.07 -0.13
C VAL A 156 -9.53 17.01 -0.69
N LYS A 157 -8.98 15.81 -0.80
CA LYS A 157 -7.65 15.56 -1.39
C LYS A 157 -7.73 14.42 -2.39
N TYR A 158 -6.88 14.47 -3.40
CA TYR A 158 -6.69 13.42 -4.39
C TYR A 158 -5.35 12.73 -4.15
N TYR A 159 -5.34 11.41 -4.25
CA TYR A 159 -4.14 10.59 -4.09
C TYR A 159 -3.85 9.78 -5.33
N TYR A 160 -2.59 9.79 -5.75
CA TYR A 160 -2.08 9.08 -6.92
C TYR A 160 -1.00 8.11 -6.49
N LYS A 161 -1.15 6.85 -6.87
CA LYS A 161 -0.12 5.82 -6.70
C LYS A 161 0.68 5.73 -8.00
N ASP A 162 1.92 6.19 -7.96
CA ASP A 162 2.71 6.41 -9.17
C ASP A 162 4.16 5.94 -9.00
N GLY A 163 4.50 4.83 -9.66
CA GLY A 163 5.82 4.23 -9.54
C GLY A 163 6.08 3.80 -8.10
N GLU A 164 7.03 4.48 -7.46
CA GLU A 164 7.45 4.24 -6.08
C GLU A 164 6.87 5.29 -5.10
N GLU A 165 5.96 6.16 -5.54
CA GLU A 165 5.50 7.32 -4.78
C GLU A 165 3.98 7.34 -4.63
N ILE A 166 3.53 7.84 -3.48
CA ILE A 166 2.14 8.27 -3.29
C ILE A 166 2.13 9.80 -3.25
N LYS A 167 1.35 10.40 -4.14
CA LYS A 167 1.24 11.85 -4.32
C LYS A 167 -0.13 12.33 -3.88
N GLU A 168 -0.17 13.36 -3.03
CA GLU A 168 -1.38 14.07 -2.59
C GLU A 168 -1.53 15.39 -3.36
N SER A 169 -2.75 15.74 -3.77
CA SER A 169 -3.05 17.04 -4.40
C SER A 169 -4.44 17.57 -4.01
N ASP A 170 -4.63 18.89 -4.12
CA ASP A 170 -5.91 19.57 -3.91
C ASP A 170 -6.88 19.42 -5.09
N TYR A 171 -6.41 18.92 -6.23
CA TYR A 171 -7.22 18.78 -7.44
C TYR A 171 -6.86 17.51 -8.19
N ASN A 172 -7.75 17.08 -9.08
CA ASN A 172 -7.52 15.91 -9.89
C ASN A 172 -6.48 16.18 -11.00
N LEU A 173 -5.25 15.69 -10.83
CA LEU A 173 -4.13 15.78 -11.76
C LEU A 173 -4.38 15.12 -13.13
N LYS A 174 -5.28 14.12 -13.21
CA LYS A 174 -5.62 13.49 -14.51
C LYS A 174 -6.48 14.39 -15.38
N THR A 175 -7.25 15.30 -14.79
CA THR A 175 -8.15 16.21 -15.51
C THR A 175 -7.63 17.64 -15.56
N LYS A 176 -6.72 18.01 -14.66
CA LYS A 176 -6.16 19.37 -14.57
C LYS A 176 -4.67 19.32 -14.85
N ASN A 177 -4.23 20.08 -15.86
CA ASN A 177 -2.82 20.23 -16.18
C ASN A 177 -2.11 21.05 -15.10
N SER A 178 -1.59 20.38 -14.08
CA SER A 178 -0.87 21.00 -12.98
C SER A 178 0.05 19.98 -12.33
N ASP A 179 1.18 20.46 -11.85
CA ASP A 179 2.26 19.68 -11.26
C ASP A 179 2.39 19.90 -9.74
N LYS A 180 1.46 20.65 -9.12
CA LYS A 180 1.48 20.84 -7.67
C LYS A 180 0.88 19.64 -6.96
N TYR A 181 1.74 18.88 -6.31
CA TYR A 181 1.44 17.76 -5.44
C TYR A 181 2.47 17.68 -4.31
N THR A 182 2.14 16.92 -3.28
CA THR A 182 3.01 16.56 -2.16
C THR A 182 3.28 15.06 -2.21
N VAL A 183 4.54 14.65 -2.22
CA VAL A 183 4.89 13.22 -2.08
C VAL A 183 4.77 12.84 -0.60
N VAL A 184 3.75 12.06 -0.25
CA VAL A 184 3.39 11.72 1.14
C VAL A 184 3.97 10.39 1.61
N LEU A 185 4.35 9.51 0.69
CA LEU A 185 5.09 8.28 0.96
C LEU A 185 5.94 7.90 -0.25
N LYS A 186 7.13 7.34 0.00
CA LYS A 186 8.05 6.89 -1.05
C LYS A 186 8.70 5.55 -0.68
N LEU A 187 8.71 4.62 -1.63
CA LEU A 187 9.45 3.35 -1.53
C LEU A 187 10.96 3.60 -1.70
N PRO A 188 11.82 2.69 -1.19
CA PRO A 188 11.50 1.55 -0.33
C PRO A 188 11.09 1.95 1.09
N ILE A 189 10.20 1.18 1.71
CA ILE A 189 9.85 1.33 3.13
C ILE A 189 10.95 0.71 3.99
N ARG A 190 12.03 1.47 4.18
CA ARG A 190 13.16 1.08 5.02
C ARG A 190 13.63 2.28 5.84
N LYS A 191 14.12 2.01 7.04
CA LYS A 191 14.71 3.01 7.92
C LYS A 191 15.70 3.91 7.18
N ASN A 192 15.65 5.20 7.47
CA ASN A 192 16.44 6.28 6.87
C ASN A 192 16.14 6.61 5.41
N ASN A 193 15.17 5.96 4.74
CA ASN A 193 14.71 6.46 3.45
C ASN A 193 14.07 7.85 3.65
N SER A 194 14.51 8.86 2.90
CA SER A 194 14.10 10.25 3.09
C SER A 194 13.89 10.93 1.74
N TRP A 195 12.91 11.83 1.70
CA TRP A 195 12.61 12.63 0.52
C TRP A 195 12.15 14.03 0.91
N THR A 196 12.36 14.96 -0.01
CA THR A 196 11.92 16.36 0.13
C THR A 196 10.78 16.63 -0.84
N THR A 197 9.76 17.34 -0.38
CA THR A 197 8.61 17.75 -1.20
C THR A 197 8.10 19.12 -0.79
N LYS A 198 7.15 19.67 -1.54
CA LYS A 198 6.43 20.90 -1.17
C LYS A 198 5.06 20.54 -0.60
N LYS A 199 4.69 21.14 0.52
CA LYS A 199 3.38 21.03 1.15
C LYS A 199 2.95 22.43 1.59
N GLU A 200 1.81 22.89 1.08
CA GLU A 200 1.25 24.22 1.43
C GLU A 200 2.27 25.37 1.26
N GLY A 201 3.06 25.31 0.18
CA GLY A 201 4.09 26.32 -0.11
C GLY A 201 5.38 26.20 0.71
N LYS A 202 5.44 25.31 1.71
CA LYS A 202 6.64 25.03 2.50
C LYS A 202 7.40 23.83 1.95
N VAL A 203 8.72 23.83 2.16
CA VAL A 203 9.58 22.66 1.91
C VAL A 203 9.50 21.74 3.12
N VAL A 204 9.13 20.49 2.89
CA VAL A 204 8.96 19.46 3.92
C VAL A 204 9.88 18.29 3.61
N ILE A 205 10.54 17.79 4.65
CA ILE A 205 11.40 16.61 4.61
C ILE A 205 10.66 15.50 5.33
N TYR A 206 10.44 14.38 4.66
CA TYR A 206 9.94 13.16 5.26
C TYR A 206 11.06 12.14 5.40
N THR A 207 11.02 11.34 6.47
CA THR A 207 11.97 10.24 6.69
C THR A 207 11.24 9.05 7.28
N ILE A 208 11.44 7.85 6.73
CA ILE A 208 11.06 6.60 7.39
C ILE A 208 12.00 6.44 8.60
N PHE A 209 11.52 6.83 9.78
CA PHE A 209 12.31 6.88 11.01
C PHE A 209 12.46 5.48 11.62
N ASP A 210 11.41 4.67 11.55
CA ASP A 210 11.47 3.28 11.97
C ASP A 210 10.42 2.42 11.27
N THR A 211 10.62 1.11 11.33
CA THR A 211 9.77 0.08 10.71
C THR A 211 9.58 -1.09 11.67
N ASN A 212 8.60 -1.96 11.41
CA ASN A 212 8.31 -3.16 12.23
C ASN A 212 7.99 -2.83 13.68
N LEU A 213 7.27 -1.73 13.89
CA LEU A 213 6.87 -1.28 15.23
C LEU A 213 5.55 -1.91 15.66
N THR A 214 5.45 -2.24 16.94
CA THR A 214 4.18 -2.46 17.63
C THR A 214 3.70 -1.14 18.23
N VAL A 215 2.54 -0.65 17.81
CA VAL A 215 1.96 0.62 18.28
C VAL A 215 0.70 0.34 19.08
N LYS A 216 0.72 0.71 20.37
CA LYS A 216 -0.44 0.68 21.25
C LYS A 216 -1.02 2.09 21.42
N VAL A 217 -2.35 2.19 21.34
CA VAL A 217 -3.11 3.44 21.55
C VAL A 217 -3.96 3.33 22.83
N LYS A 218 -4.41 4.45 23.42
CA LYS A 218 -5.09 4.42 24.73
C LYS A 218 -6.40 3.63 24.73
N LYS A 219 -7.09 3.53 23.58
CA LYS A 219 -8.30 2.69 23.44
C LYS A 219 -8.03 1.19 23.54
N GLY A 220 -6.78 0.76 23.67
CA GLY A 220 -6.40 -0.64 23.86
C GLY A 220 -6.09 -1.37 22.55
N TYR A 221 -6.30 -0.75 21.39
CA TYR A 221 -5.88 -1.31 20.12
C TYR A 221 -4.36 -1.43 20.04
N VAL A 222 -3.91 -2.52 19.44
CA VAL A 222 -2.52 -2.83 19.16
C VAL A 222 -2.38 -3.05 17.66
N PHE A 223 -1.47 -2.30 17.05
CA PHE A 223 -1.16 -2.40 15.63
C PHE A 223 0.26 -2.93 15.47
N GLU A 224 0.39 -4.02 14.71
CA GLU A 224 1.68 -4.64 14.41
C GLU A 224 2.22 -4.17 13.06
N ASN A 225 3.53 -4.35 12.85
CA ASN A 225 4.21 -4.02 11.61
C ASN A 225 4.02 -2.56 11.16
N CYS A 226 3.91 -1.64 12.12
CA CYS A 226 3.75 -0.23 11.83
C CYS A 226 5.06 0.40 11.32
N ILE A 227 4.92 1.48 10.58
CA ILE A 227 6.03 2.38 10.24
C ILE A 227 5.87 3.71 10.94
N LYS A 228 6.99 4.33 11.27
CA LYS A 228 7.07 5.67 11.83
C LYS A 228 7.72 6.59 10.82
N VAL A 229 7.00 7.59 10.38
CA VAL A 229 7.47 8.59 9.41
C VAL A 229 7.63 9.91 10.12
N MET A 230 8.85 10.44 10.13
CA MET A 230 9.13 11.80 10.57
C MET A 230 8.75 12.77 9.46
N GLU A 231 8.08 13.85 9.81
CA GLU A 231 7.82 15.00 8.96
C GLU A 231 8.45 16.24 9.62
N GLN A 232 9.29 16.94 8.86
CA GLN A 232 9.96 18.16 9.28
C GLN A 232 9.77 19.26 8.23
N ASN A 233 9.23 20.41 8.64
CA ASN A 233 9.29 21.62 7.83
C ASN A 233 10.71 22.18 7.85
N LYS A 234 11.28 22.47 6.68
CA LYS A 234 12.64 23.00 6.56
C LYS A 234 12.77 24.31 7.35
N GLY A 235 13.71 24.34 8.30
CA GLY A 235 13.97 25.50 9.16
C GLY A 235 13.16 25.54 10.46
N GLU A 236 12.20 24.64 10.66
CA GLU A 236 11.46 24.53 11.92
C GLU A 236 12.20 23.60 12.90
N LYS A 237 12.11 23.93 14.20
CA LYS A 237 12.72 23.15 15.30
C LYS A 237 11.83 21.99 15.77
N GLY A 238 10.54 22.03 15.43
CA GLY A 238 9.58 20.98 15.75
C GLY A 238 9.48 19.95 14.63
N VAL A 239 9.26 18.69 14.99
CA VAL A 239 8.95 17.61 14.06
C VAL A 239 7.65 16.92 14.46
N ARG A 240 6.99 16.32 13.48
CA ARG A 240 5.87 15.41 13.70
C ARG A 240 6.33 13.99 13.38
N PHE A 241 5.91 13.01 14.18
CA PHE A 241 5.96 11.62 13.76
C PHE A 241 4.57 11.10 13.50
N LEU A 242 4.40 10.51 12.33
CA LEU A 242 3.19 9.88 11.84
C LEU A 242 3.41 8.37 11.90
N TYR A 243 2.63 7.69 12.73
CA TYR A 243 2.66 6.24 12.86
C TYR A 243 1.57 5.65 11.98
N TYR A 244 1.96 4.77 11.08
CA TYR A 244 1.09 4.17 10.08
C TYR A 244 1.01 2.66 10.27
N ALA A 245 -0.21 2.13 10.32
CA ALA A 245 -0.47 0.71 10.39
C ALA A 245 -0.86 0.15 9.01
N PRO A 246 -0.42 -1.08 8.64
CA PRO A 246 -0.77 -1.73 7.39
C PRO A 246 -2.28 -1.72 7.11
N ASN A 247 -2.69 -1.22 5.95
CA ASN A 247 -4.07 -1.15 5.47
C ASN A 247 -5.06 -0.37 6.36
N LYS A 248 -4.59 0.28 7.43
CA LYS A 248 -5.44 1.13 8.29
C LYS A 248 -5.14 2.60 8.07
N GLY A 249 -3.88 2.99 7.87
CA GLY A 249 -3.48 4.40 7.75
C GLY A 249 -2.86 4.93 9.05
N CYS A 250 -2.96 6.25 9.26
CA CYS A 250 -2.34 6.89 10.43
C CYS A 250 -3.09 6.52 11.71
N VAL A 251 -2.38 5.90 12.67
CA VAL A 251 -2.95 5.44 13.95
C VAL A 251 -2.49 6.25 15.15
N LYS A 252 -1.39 7.01 15.02
CA LYS A 252 -0.85 7.85 16.09
C LYS A 252 -0.02 8.99 15.51
N ILE A 253 -0.12 10.16 16.12
CA ILE A 253 0.68 11.34 15.82
C ILE A 253 1.35 11.82 17.10
N THR A 254 2.66 11.98 17.03
CA THR A 254 3.44 12.59 18.11
C THR A 254 4.20 13.81 17.59
N THR A 255 4.65 14.66 18.51
CA THR A 255 5.54 15.78 18.22
C THR A 255 6.80 15.69 19.06
N ALA A 256 7.92 16.12 18.52
CA ALA A 256 9.19 16.21 19.24
C ALA A 256 9.98 17.47 18.82
N SER A 257 11.03 17.76 19.57
CA SER A 257 12.04 18.74 19.19
C SER A 257 13.11 18.06 18.34
N ILE A 258 13.63 18.75 17.32
CA ILE A 258 14.75 18.21 16.53
C ILE A 258 16.03 18.00 17.36
N PHE A 259 16.15 18.67 18.50
CA PHE A 259 17.28 18.51 19.42
C PHE A 259 17.14 17.26 20.31
N ASP A 260 15.95 16.66 20.39
CA ASP A 260 15.68 15.45 21.16
C ASP A 260 14.51 14.68 20.55
N LEU A 261 14.82 13.89 19.50
CA LEU A 261 13.84 13.16 18.70
C LEU A 261 13.19 11.98 19.46
N TYR A 262 13.76 11.57 20.59
CA TYR A 262 13.25 10.45 21.39
C TYR A 262 12.28 10.91 22.48
N LYS A 263 12.27 12.21 22.80
CA LYS A 263 11.29 12.80 23.72
C LYS A 263 10.04 13.25 22.97
N GLU A 264 9.17 12.29 22.73
CA GLU A 264 7.91 12.47 22.00
C GLU A 264 6.71 12.74 22.90
N TYR A 265 5.83 13.64 22.45
CA TYR A 265 4.54 13.88 23.06
C TYR A 265 3.45 13.41 22.10
N THR A 266 2.59 12.50 22.56
CA THR A 266 1.43 12.07 21.75
C THR A 266 0.42 13.20 21.71
N VAL A 267 -0.05 13.54 20.52
CA VAL A 267 -1.03 14.61 20.31
C VAL A 267 -2.36 14.03 19.86
N MET A 268 -2.30 13.04 18.96
CA MET A 268 -3.50 12.39 18.43
C MET A 268 -3.28 10.89 18.26
N GLU A 269 -4.35 10.12 18.32
CA GLU A 269 -4.35 8.70 18.05
C GLU A 269 -5.71 8.24 17.52
N VAL A 270 -5.76 7.04 16.96
CA VAL A 270 -7.00 6.48 16.44
C VAL A 270 -8.01 6.30 17.57
N VAL A 271 -9.24 6.72 17.30
CA VAL A 271 -10.35 6.73 18.27
C VAL A 271 -11.57 5.97 17.78
N ASP A 272 -11.47 5.27 16.64
CA ASP A 272 -12.47 4.30 16.17
C ASP A 272 -12.00 2.86 16.36
#